data_AF-A0A522L986-F1
#
_entry.id   AF-A0A522L986-F1
#
_cell.length_a   1.000
_cell.length_b   1.000
_cell.length_c   1.000
_cell.angle_alpha   90.00
_cell.angle_beta   90.00
_cell.angle_gamma   90.00
#
_symmetry.space_group_name_H-M   'P 1'
#
loop_
_entity.id
_entity.type
_entity.pdbx_description
1 polymer ?
#
loop_
_entity_poly.entity_id
_entity_poly.type
_entity_poly.pdbx_seq_one_letter_code
_entity_poly.pdbx_strand_id
1 'polypeptide(L)' 'MPKKKMLISGNEAIAEGALSAGCDFYAGYPITPQNELIAYMAKYMPESGG' A
#
# COMPACT_ATOMS: atom_id res chain seq x y z
N MET A 1 14.64 -18.77 -5.52
CA MET A 1 13.18 -18.87 -5.26
C MET A 1 12.46 -18.05 -6.32
N PRO A 2 11.47 -18.59 -7.04
CA PRO A 2 10.69 -17.77 -7.96
C PRO A 2 10.00 -16.65 -7.18
N LYS A 3 10.15 -15.39 -7.63
CA LYS A 3 9.46 -14.24 -7.03
C LYS A 3 7.94 -14.47 -7.16
N LYS A 4 7.19 -14.35 -6.05
CA LYS A 4 5.73 -14.44 -6.06
C LYS A 4 5.18 -13.35 -6.97
N LYS A 5 4.44 -13.73 -8.02
CA LYS A 5 3.76 -12.78 -8.90
C LYS A 5 2.47 -12.33 -8.23
N MET A 6 2.23 -11.03 -8.20
CA MET A 6 1.02 -10.42 -7.65
C MET A 6 0.25 -9.77 -8.79
N LEU A 7 -1.07 -10.01 -8.83
CA LEU A 7 -1.99 -9.27 -9.69
C LEU A 7 -2.65 -8.21 -8.81
N ILE A 8 -2.21 -6.97 -8.97
CA ILE A 8 -2.62 -5.83 -8.15
C ILE A 8 -2.77 -4.58 -9.04
N SER A 9 -3.56 -3.61 -8.60
CA SER A 9 -3.69 -2.31 -9.25
C SER A 9 -2.42 -1.46 -9.09
N GLY A 10 -2.30 -0.38 -9.88
CA GLY A 10 -1.19 0.56 -9.72
C GLY A 10 -1.17 1.24 -8.35
N ASN A 11 -2.35 1.56 -7.80
CA ASN A 11 -2.47 2.13 -6.46
C ASN A 11 -1.97 1.16 -5.39
N GLU A 12 -2.36 -0.11 -5.49
CA GLU A 12 -1.92 -1.18 -4.59
C GLU A 12 -0.41 -1.42 -4.71
N ALA A 13 0.15 -1.34 -5.92
CA ALA A 13 1.59 -1.49 -6.13
C ALA A 13 2.41 -0.36 -5.49
N ILE A 14 1.90 0.87 -5.51
CA ILE A 14 2.53 2.01 -4.81
C ILE A 14 2.48 1.78 -3.29
N ALA A 15 1.32 1.35 -2.78
CA ALA A 15 1.14 1.05 -1.36
C ALA A 15 2.13 -0.02 -0.87
N GLU A 16 2.18 -1.15 -1.58
CA GLU A 16 3.06 -2.26 -1.28
C GLU A 16 4.55 -1.86 -1.34
N GLY A 17 4.90 -1.01 -2.31
CA GLY A 17 6.25 -0.45 -2.41
C GLY A 17 6.61 0.43 -1.21
N ALA A 18 5.69 1.28 -0.76
CA ALA A 18 5.89 2.13 0.42
C ALA A 18 6.07 1.28 1.69
N LEU A 19 5.20 0.28 1.91
CA LEU A 19 5.29 -0.63 3.05
C LEU A 19 6.60 -1.44 3.01
N SER A 20 6.97 -1.98 1.84
CA SER A 20 8.22 -2.72 1.65
C SER A 20 9.47 -1.87 1.90
N ALA A 21 9.38 -0.55 1.71
CA ALA A 21 10.46 0.40 1.99
C ALA A 21 10.54 0.81 3.48
N GLY A 22 9.63 0.31 4.34
CA GLY A 22 9.58 0.65 5.75
C GLY A 22 8.86 1.96 6.06
N CYS A 23 7.92 2.39 5.21
CA CYS A 23 7.03 3.51 5.53
C CYS A 23 6.10 3.11 6.69
N ASP A 24 6.15 3.88 7.77
CA ASP A 24 5.47 3.67 9.05
C ASP A 24 4.48 4.79 9.40
N PHE A 25 4.20 5.66 8.42
CA PHE A 25 3.19 6.70 8.54
C PHE A 25 2.63 7.07 7.16
N TYR A 26 1.30 7.08 7.05
CA TYR A 26 0.58 7.56 5.89
C TYR A 26 -0.65 8.37 6.30
N ALA A 27 -0.82 9.53 5.69
CA ALA A 27 -2.01 10.36 5.82
C ALA A 27 -2.57 10.64 4.43
N GLY A 28 -3.86 10.36 4.23
CA GLY A 28 -4.54 10.55 2.97
C GLY A 28 -5.92 11.14 3.16
N TYR A 29 -6.34 11.95 2.19
CA TYR A 29 -7.72 12.40 2.07
C TYR A 29 -8.40 11.70 0.89
N PRO A 30 -9.60 11.12 1.04
CA PRO A 30 -10.26 10.41 -0.04
C PRO A 30 -10.47 11.28 -1.30
N ILE A 31 -9.89 10.84 -2.42
CA ILE A 31 -10.04 11.44 -3.74
C ILE A 31 -9.88 10.36 -4.84
N THR A 32 -10.70 10.43 -5.89
CA THR A 32 -10.54 9.56 -7.06
C THR A 32 -9.41 10.07 -7.95
N PRO A 33 -8.56 9.19 -8.52
CA PRO A 33 -8.62 7.71 -8.52
C PRO A 33 -7.77 7.01 -7.42
N GLN A 34 -7.27 7.72 -6.42
CA GLN A 34 -6.30 7.20 -5.44
C GLN A 34 -6.94 6.42 -4.27
N ASN A 35 -8.27 6.41 -4.12
CA ASN A 35 -8.95 5.81 -2.96
C ASN A 35 -8.47 4.39 -2.57
N GLU A 36 -8.10 3.56 -3.54
CA GLU A 36 -7.57 2.21 -3.30
C GLU A 36 -6.25 2.21 -2.52
N LEU A 37 -5.36 3.18 -2.76
CA LEU A 37 -4.10 3.33 -2.01
C LEU A 37 -4.40 3.60 -0.54
N ILE A 38 -5.34 4.50 -0.24
CA ILE A 38 -5.76 4.80 1.15
C ILE A 38 -6.30 3.53 1.82
N ALA A 39 -7.17 2.80 1.13
CA ALA A 39 -7.75 1.55 1.64
C ALA A 39 -6.68 0.46 1.87
N TYR A 40 -5.68 0.37 0.98
CA TYR A 40 -4.57 -0.57 1.12
C TYR A 40 -3.70 -0.23 2.32
N MET A 41 -3.27 1.03 2.44
CA MET A 41 -2.45 1.48 3.57
C MET A 41 -3.20 1.25 4.88
N ALA A 42 -4.47 1.68 5.00
CA ALA A 42 -5.26 1.47 6.22
C ALA A 42 -5.39 -0.02 6.63
N LYS A 43 -5.28 -0.95 5.68
CA LYS A 43 -5.38 -2.39 5.94
C LYS A 43 -4.05 -3.01 6.36
N TYR A 44 -2.95 -2.72 5.67
CA TYR A 44 -1.68 -3.46 5.80
C TYR A 44 -0.60 -2.72 6.59
N MET A 45 -0.72 -1.40 6.73
CA MET A 45 0.22 -0.56 7.45
C MET A 45 0.34 -0.92 8.95
N PRO A 46 -0.74 -1.27 9.68
CA PRO A 46 -0.64 -1.72 11.08
C PRO A 46 0.23 -2.98 11.27
N GLU A 47 0.36 -3.83 10.25
CA GLU A 47 1.21 -5.02 10.27
C GLU A 47 2.68 -4.70 9.94
N SER A 48 2.96 -3.51 9.40
CA SER A 48 4.25 -3.10 8.84
C SER A 48 5.05 -2.15 9.74
N GLY A 49 4.57 -1.85 10.96
CA GLY A 49 5.31 -1.06 11.95
C GLY A 49 4.76 0.33 12.25
N GLY A 50 3.62 0.72 11.66
CA GLY A 50 2.90 1.93 12.03
C GLY A 50 1.80 2.24 11.04
#